data_AF-A0AAN0Z2F8-F1
#
_entry.id   AF-A0AAN0Z2F8-F1
#
_cell.length_a   1.000
_cell.length_b   1.000
_cell.length_c   1.000
_cell.angle_alpha   90.00
_cell.angle_beta   90.00
_cell.angle_gamma   90.00
#
_symmetry.space_group_name_H-M   'P 1'
#
loop_
_entity.id
_entity.type
_entity.pdbx_description
1 polymer ?
#
loop_
_entity_poly.entity_id
_entity_poly.type
_entity_poly.pdbx_seq_one_letter_code
_entity_poly.pdbx_strand_id
1 'polypeptide(L)'
;MKKRMLLVAALVAIGALLALYGPTLLGFYRLQRHIDTAAQADDADGGPWPRVTDACMGCHGVKGTSLSQAYPSLAGQPAQYVAAQLRAFAGGQRTNPTMGPLAMTMSEAEITRVAGYYAKQAPLDNRYFKPNARLRTKGEQLVTGGACAACHGARLTGQAQFPRLAGQGYDYLLAQLDAFAMGSRSEATGTMQRVAQAMSADDRAAVATYLASLAPARQ
;
A
#
# COMPACT_ATOMS: atom_id res chain seq x y z
N MET A 1 12.72 6.51 -69.68
CA MET A 1 12.73 7.89 -69.15
C MET A 1 11.51 8.22 -68.27
N LYS A 2 10.27 7.95 -68.70
CA LYS A 2 9.04 8.24 -67.92
C LYS A 2 9.02 7.68 -66.48
N LYS A 3 9.41 6.41 -66.27
CA LYS A 3 9.50 5.81 -64.92
C LYS A 3 10.48 6.53 -63.97
N ARG A 4 11.61 7.03 -64.50
CA ARG A 4 12.59 7.80 -63.70
C ARG A 4 12.05 9.18 -63.33
N MET A 5 11.34 9.86 -64.24
CA MET A 5 10.70 11.15 -63.94
C MET A 5 9.58 11.01 -62.89
N LEU A 6 8.76 9.95 -62.97
CA LEU A 6 7.73 9.68 -61.97
C LEU A 6 8.31 9.41 -60.58
N LEU A 7 9.42 8.67 -60.51
CA LEU A 7 10.16 8.42 -59.25
C LEU A 7 10.69 9.72 -58.64
N VAL A 8 11.31 10.60 -59.45
CA VAL A 8 11.82 11.89 -58.98
C VAL A 8 10.68 12.80 -58.51
N ALA A 9 9.59 12.89 -59.27
CA ALA A 9 8.42 13.69 -58.89
C ALA A 9 7.80 13.21 -57.58
N ALA A 10 7.69 11.89 -57.37
CA ALA A 10 7.20 11.30 -56.13
C ALA A 10 8.11 11.62 -54.92
N LEU A 11 9.43 11.52 -55.08
CA LEU A 11 10.39 11.85 -54.02
C LEU A 11 10.36 13.34 -53.65
N VAL A 12 10.22 14.24 -54.63
CA VAL A 12 10.08 15.69 -54.38
C VAL A 12 8.76 15.98 -53.65
N ALA A 13 7.66 15.34 -54.04
CA ALA A 13 6.37 15.49 -53.36
C ALA A 13 6.43 14.98 -51.91
N ILE A 14 7.04 13.82 -51.66
CA ILE A 14 7.26 13.29 -50.30
C ILE A 14 8.14 14.24 -49.49
N GLY A 15 9.22 14.76 -50.08
CA GLY A 15 10.09 15.75 -49.42
C GLY A 15 9.34 17.03 -49.04
N ALA A 16 8.49 17.55 -49.93
CA ALA A 16 7.66 18.72 -49.66
C ALA A 16 6.61 18.44 -48.57
N LEU A 17 5.97 17.26 -48.58
CA LEU A 17 5.03 16.84 -47.54
C LEU A 17 5.72 16.70 -46.17
N LEU A 18 6.92 16.09 -46.12
CA LEU A 18 7.70 15.99 -44.89
C LEU A 18 8.18 17.35 -44.39
N ALA A 19 8.53 18.29 -45.28
CA ALA A 19 8.92 19.64 -44.87
C ALA A 19 7.73 20.45 -44.33
N LEU A 20 6.55 20.35 -44.96
CA LEU A 20 5.35 21.10 -44.57
C LEU A 20 4.64 20.50 -43.35
N TYR A 21 4.51 19.18 -43.30
CA TYR A 21 3.71 18.48 -42.27
C TYR A 21 4.54 17.67 -41.28
N GLY A 22 5.79 17.34 -41.61
CA GLY A 22 6.67 16.56 -40.72
C GLY A 22 6.87 17.19 -39.34
N PRO A 23 7.15 18.50 -39.21
CA PRO A 23 7.26 19.15 -37.90
C PRO A 23 5.99 19.05 -37.06
N THR A 24 4.82 19.20 -37.70
CA THR A 24 3.51 19.09 -37.05
C THR A 24 3.23 17.65 -36.58
N LEU A 25 3.47 16.66 -37.43
CA LEU A 25 3.34 15.24 -37.07
C LEU A 25 4.30 14.85 -35.93
N LEU A 26 5.54 15.34 -35.97
CA LEU A 26 6.52 15.14 -34.90
C LEU A 26 6.07 15.83 -33.60
N GLY A 27 5.47 17.01 -33.70
CA GLY A 27 4.87 17.73 -32.59
C GLY A 27 3.74 16.93 -31.92
N PHE A 28 2.79 16.43 -32.70
CA PHE A 28 1.71 15.58 -32.19
C PHE A 28 2.22 14.28 -31.57
N TYR A 29 3.19 13.61 -32.21
CA TYR A 29 3.80 12.41 -31.65
C TYR A 29 4.47 12.67 -30.30
N ARG A 30 5.22 13.78 -30.18
CA ARG A 30 5.84 14.18 -28.91
C ARG A 30 4.79 14.49 -27.84
N LEU A 31 3.74 15.25 -28.19
CA LEU A 31 2.64 15.56 -27.27
C LEU A 31 1.94 14.29 -26.77
N GLN A 32 1.57 13.38 -27.68
CA GLN A 32 0.95 12.11 -27.31
C GLN A 32 1.84 11.32 -26.36
N ARG A 33 3.14 11.21 -26.66
CA ARG A 33 4.09 10.53 -25.78
C ARG A 33 4.19 11.18 -24.40
N HIS A 34 4.14 12.51 -24.32
CA HIS A 34 4.12 13.22 -23.05
C HIS A 34 2.84 12.93 -22.26
N ILE A 35 1.68 12.90 -22.91
CA ILE A 35 0.40 12.55 -22.29
C ILE A 35 0.44 11.11 -21.76
N ASP A 36 0.89 10.15 -22.57
CA ASP A 36 0.98 8.74 -22.18
C ASP A 36 1.93 8.56 -20.98
N THR A 37 3.08 9.25 -20.99
CA THR A 37 4.05 9.19 -19.88
C THR A 37 3.48 9.82 -18.61
N ALA A 38 2.75 10.94 -18.72
CA ALA A 38 2.10 11.58 -17.58
C ALA A 38 0.99 10.70 -16.99
N ALA A 39 0.15 10.12 -17.83
CA ALA A 39 -0.92 9.21 -17.40
C ALA A 39 -0.35 7.96 -16.69
N GLN A 40 0.74 7.39 -17.21
CA GLN A 40 1.43 6.27 -16.56
C GLN A 40 2.02 6.65 -15.19
N ALA A 41 2.56 7.87 -15.06
CA ALA A 41 3.07 8.38 -13.79
C ALA A 41 1.94 8.59 -12.78
N ASP A 42 0.81 9.16 -13.20
CA ASP A 42 -0.37 9.33 -12.36
C ASP A 42 -0.90 7.98 -11.86
N ASP A 43 -1.04 6.99 -12.74
CA ASP A 43 -1.46 5.64 -12.36
C ASP A 43 -0.49 4.98 -11.36
N ALA A 44 0.81 5.21 -11.51
CA ALA A 44 1.82 4.73 -10.57
C ALA A 44 1.71 5.40 -9.19
N ASP A 45 1.21 6.64 -9.14
CA ASP A 45 1.04 7.45 -7.94
C ASP A 45 -0.38 7.39 -7.32
N GLY A 46 -1.25 6.53 -7.85
CA GLY A 46 -2.58 6.28 -7.28
C GLY A 46 -3.75 6.91 -8.05
N GLY A 47 -3.50 7.42 -9.25
CA GLY A 47 -4.49 7.96 -10.18
C GLY A 47 -4.27 9.43 -10.52
N PRO A 48 -5.20 10.05 -11.27
CA PRO A 48 -5.11 11.45 -11.66
C PRO A 48 -5.24 12.41 -10.48
N TRP A 49 -4.62 13.58 -10.59
CA TRP A 49 -4.70 14.64 -9.60
C TRP A 49 -6.09 15.32 -9.57
N PRO A 50 -6.63 15.68 -8.39
CA PRO A 50 -6.11 15.45 -7.04
C PRO A 50 -6.31 14.01 -6.55
N ARG A 51 -5.28 13.43 -5.89
CA ARG A 51 -5.27 12.02 -5.51
C ARG A 51 -5.65 11.82 -4.04
N VAL A 52 -6.48 10.83 -3.77
CA VAL A 52 -6.82 10.43 -2.38
C VAL A 52 -5.58 9.95 -1.61
N THR A 53 -4.60 9.38 -2.30
CA THR A 53 -3.32 8.93 -1.73
C THR A 53 -2.49 10.09 -1.16
N ASP A 54 -2.62 11.30 -1.70
CA ASP A 54 -1.92 12.50 -1.21
C ASP A 54 -2.42 12.91 0.20
N ALA A 55 -3.71 12.74 0.49
CA ALA A 55 -4.25 13.00 1.84
C ALA A 55 -3.75 11.97 2.86
N CYS A 56 -3.56 10.73 2.43
CA CYS A 56 -3.17 9.62 3.29
C CYS A 56 -1.72 9.74 3.80
N MET A 57 -0.84 10.37 3.03
CA MET A 57 0.59 10.49 3.36
C MET A 57 0.86 11.32 4.62
N GLY A 58 -0.06 12.22 5.01
CA GLY A 58 0.09 13.05 6.20
C GLY A 58 0.21 12.24 7.49
N CYS A 59 -0.49 11.10 7.58
CA CYS A 59 -0.44 10.22 8.75
C CYS A 59 0.32 8.92 8.46
N HIS A 60 0.15 8.34 7.26
CA HIS A 60 0.74 7.04 6.90
C HIS A 60 2.11 7.18 6.23
N GLY A 61 2.59 8.40 6.03
CA GLY A 61 3.88 8.74 5.44
C GLY A 61 3.94 8.58 3.91
N VAL A 62 5.05 9.04 3.34
CA VAL A 62 5.29 9.01 1.90
C VAL A 62 5.22 7.58 1.39
N LYS A 63 4.41 7.33 0.35
CA LYS A 63 4.14 5.98 -0.20
C LYS A 63 3.65 4.97 0.85
N GLY A 64 3.08 5.43 1.97
CA GLY A 64 2.55 4.58 3.03
C GLY A 64 3.62 4.02 3.96
N THR A 65 4.81 4.62 4.00
CA THR A 65 5.85 4.30 5.00
C THR A 65 5.72 5.27 6.18
N SER A 66 5.10 4.83 7.27
CA SER A 66 4.86 5.68 8.43
C SER A 66 6.17 5.97 9.16
N LEU A 67 6.32 7.22 9.61
CA LEU A 67 7.40 7.65 10.50
C LEU A 67 7.00 7.53 11.99
N SER A 68 5.72 7.24 12.26
CA SER A 68 5.15 7.11 13.60
C SER A 68 4.92 5.64 13.96
N GLN A 69 5.09 5.29 15.23
CA GLN A 69 4.74 3.96 15.73
C GLN A 69 3.23 3.76 15.88
N ALA A 70 2.44 4.85 15.98
CA ALA A 70 1.00 4.80 16.19
C ALA A 70 0.21 4.73 14.87
N TYR A 71 0.70 5.37 13.81
CA TYR A 71 0.08 5.26 12.49
C TYR A 71 0.64 4.07 11.73
N PRO A 72 -0.21 3.17 11.21
CA PRO A 72 0.28 1.99 10.52
C PRO A 72 0.91 2.36 9.19
N SER A 73 2.04 1.72 8.86
CA SER A 73 2.55 1.67 7.50
C SER A 73 1.62 0.84 6.61
N LEU A 74 1.24 1.43 5.47
CA LEU A 74 0.36 0.83 4.46
C LEU A 74 1.15 0.19 3.32
N ALA A 75 2.39 0.62 3.09
CA ALA A 75 3.23 0.07 2.03
C ALA A 75 3.35 -1.45 2.13
N GLY A 76 3.11 -2.16 1.03
CA GLY A 76 3.17 -3.61 0.95
C GLY A 76 2.08 -4.33 1.75
N GLN A 77 1.02 -3.65 2.19
CA GLN A 77 -0.16 -4.33 2.75
C GLN A 77 -0.98 -4.97 1.62
N PRO A 78 -1.57 -6.17 1.83
CA PRO A 78 -2.42 -6.77 0.82
C PRO A 78 -3.61 -5.88 0.45
N ALA A 79 -3.86 -5.71 -0.86
CA ALA A 79 -4.93 -4.84 -1.35
C ALA A 79 -6.30 -5.24 -0.77
N GLN A 80 -6.59 -6.54 -0.70
CA GLN A 80 -7.85 -7.02 -0.13
C GLN A 80 -8.01 -6.64 1.35
N TYR A 81 -6.92 -6.73 2.13
CA TYR A 81 -6.93 -6.27 3.52
C TYR A 81 -7.18 -4.76 3.61
N VAL A 82 -6.44 -3.93 2.85
CA VAL A 82 -6.60 -2.47 2.89
C VAL A 82 -8.03 -2.07 2.52
N ALA A 83 -8.58 -2.62 1.43
CA ALA A 83 -9.95 -2.35 1.02
C ALA A 83 -10.97 -2.79 2.08
N ALA A 84 -10.79 -3.97 2.69
CA ALA A 84 -11.66 -4.44 3.75
C ALA A 84 -11.62 -3.53 5.00
N GLN A 85 -10.45 -3.01 5.37
CA GLN A 85 -10.34 -2.09 6.50
C GLN A 85 -10.99 -0.75 6.21
N LEU A 86 -10.80 -0.18 5.02
CA LEU A 86 -11.45 1.07 4.62
C LEU A 86 -12.97 0.92 4.63
N ARG A 87 -13.51 -0.18 4.09
CA ARG A 87 -14.95 -0.46 4.18
C ARG A 87 -15.43 -0.64 5.61
N ALA A 88 -14.66 -1.32 6.46
CA ALA A 88 -15.01 -1.49 7.87
C ALA A 88 -15.02 -0.16 8.63
N PHE A 89 -14.14 0.79 8.29
CA PHE A 89 -14.18 2.15 8.84
C PHE A 89 -15.40 2.92 8.33
N ALA A 90 -15.66 2.89 7.03
CA ALA A 90 -16.80 3.59 6.42
C ALA A 90 -18.14 3.09 6.95
N GLY A 91 -18.28 1.78 7.18
CA GLY A 91 -19.47 1.15 7.71
C GLY A 91 -19.55 1.09 9.25
N GLY A 92 -18.54 1.62 9.96
CA GLY A 92 -18.51 1.66 11.42
C GLY A 92 -18.21 0.33 12.13
N GLN A 93 -17.97 -0.76 11.40
CA GLN A 93 -17.55 -2.04 12.00
C GLN A 93 -16.18 -1.95 12.67
N ARG A 94 -15.32 -1.05 12.18
CA ARG A 94 -14.07 -0.66 12.84
C ARG A 94 -14.16 0.81 13.19
N THR A 95 -14.05 1.14 14.47
CA THR A 95 -14.16 2.52 14.93
C THR A 95 -12.78 3.17 15.04
N ASN A 96 -12.66 4.38 14.51
CA ASN A 96 -11.53 5.28 14.74
C ASN A 96 -11.95 6.71 14.41
N PRO A 97 -11.71 7.69 15.28
CA PRO A 97 -12.20 9.06 15.10
C PRO A 97 -11.58 9.78 13.90
N THR A 98 -10.43 9.31 13.40
CA THR A 98 -9.75 9.88 12.24
C THR A 98 -10.11 9.12 10.96
N MET A 99 -9.96 7.80 10.97
CA MET A 99 -10.16 6.98 9.76
C MET A 99 -11.62 6.75 9.39
N GLY A 100 -12.56 6.78 10.35
CA GLY A 100 -13.99 6.65 10.08
C GLY A 100 -14.50 7.73 9.13
N PRO A 101 -14.43 9.02 9.50
CA PRO A 101 -14.87 10.12 8.64
C PRO A 101 -14.16 10.14 7.28
N LEU A 102 -12.85 9.86 7.25
CA LEU A 102 -12.08 9.80 5.99
C LEU A 102 -12.56 8.67 5.08
N ALA A 103 -12.84 7.48 5.62
CA ALA A 103 -13.30 6.36 4.81
C ALA A 103 -14.74 6.57 4.30
N MET A 104 -15.58 7.27 5.07
CA MET A 104 -16.96 7.58 4.68
C MET A 104 -17.07 8.52 3.47
N THR A 105 -16.03 9.30 3.16
CA THR A 105 -16.03 10.19 1.98
C THR A 105 -15.55 9.49 0.70
N MET A 106 -15.07 8.25 0.80
CA MET A 106 -14.49 7.52 -0.33
C MET A 106 -15.54 6.67 -1.06
N SER A 107 -15.52 6.75 -2.38
CA SER A 107 -16.21 5.79 -3.26
C SER A 107 -15.52 4.43 -3.29
N GLU A 108 -16.24 3.38 -3.69
CA GLU A 108 -15.68 2.04 -3.87
C GLU A 108 -14.52 2.01 -4.88
N ALA A 109 -14.58 2.85 -5.91
CA ALA A 109 -13.51 2.97 -6.89
C ALA A 109 -12.24 3.57 -6.25
N GLU A 110 -12.39 4.56 -5.37
CA GLU A 110 -11.26 5.15 -4.62
C GLU A 110 -10.67 4.16 -3.62
N ILE A 111 -11.51 3.44 -2.86
CA ILE A 111 -11.06 2.38 -1.95
C ILE A 111 -10.22 1.35 -2.70
N THR A 112 -10.70 0.89 -3.85
CA THR A 112 -10.01 -0.08 -4.69
C THR A 112 -8.68 0.46 -5.21
N ARG A 113 -8.65 1.73 -5.67
CA ARG A 113 -7.42 2.38 -6.14
C ARG A 113 -6.38 2.53 -5.02
N VAL A 114 -6.78 3.07 -3.86
CA VAL A 114 -5.89 3.27 -2.70
C VAL A 114 -5.33 1.94 -2.22
N ALA A 115 -6.17 0.90 -2.13
CA ALA A 115 -5.75 -0.44 -1.77
C ALA A 115 -4.74 -1.02 -2.76
N GLY A 116 -5.00 -0.91 -4.07
CA GLY A 116 -4.09 -1.36 -5.11
C GLY A 116 -2.77 -0.59 -5.12
N TYR A 117 -2.82 0.72 -4.88
CA TYR A 117 -1.64 1.58 -4.81
C TYR A 117 -0.70 1.14 -3.68
N TYR A 118 -1.20 1.02 -2.44
CA TYR A 118 -0.37 0.67 -1.29
C TYR A 118 0.18 -0.75 -1.33
N ALA A 119 -0.56 -1.69 -1.92
CA ALA A 119 -0.08 -3.05 -2.14
C ALA A 119 1.15 -3.11 -3.07
N LYS A 120 1.27 -2.17 -4.03
CA LYS A 120 2.41 -2.08 -4.94
C LYS A 120 3.62 -1.36 -4.34
N GLN A 121 3.45 -0.60 -3.25
CA GLN A 121 4.56 0.11 -2.63
C GLN A 121 5.49 -0.87 -1.91
N ALA A 122 6.80 -0.66 -2.03
CA ALA A 122 7.78 -1.47 -1.32
C ALA A 122 7.70 -1.14 0.19
N PRO A 123 7.47 -2.13 1.07
CA PRO A 123 7.54 -1.90 2.50
C PRO A 123 8.99 -1.62 2.91
N LEU A 124 9.17 -0.70 3.85
CA LEU A 124 10.47 -0.36 4.43
C LEU A 124 10.53 -0.75 5.90
N ASP A 125 11.74 -0.95 6.39
CA ASP A 125 11.99 -1.26 7.80
C ASP A 125 11.45 -0.17 8.72
N ASN A 126 11.01 -0.58 9.91
CA ASN A 126 10.65 0.32 10.99
C ASN A 126 11.91 0.90 11.66
N ARG A 127 12.59 1.83 10.97
CA ARG A 127 13.91 2.37 11.35
C ARG A 127 13.92 3.13 12.68
N TYR A 128 12.78 3.66 13.08
CA TYR A 128 12.62 4.50 14.27
C TYR A 128 12.28 3.70 15.53
N PHE A 129 12.03 2.39 15.40
CA PHE A 129 11.79 1.53 16.55
C PHE A 129 13.08 0.87 17.02
N LYS A 130 13.35 0.96 18.32
CA LYS A 130 14.46 0.28 19.00
C LYS A 130 13.88 -0.73 19.98
N PRO A 131 13.86 -2.03 19.64
CA PRO A 131 13.22 -3.03 20.48
C PRO A 131 14.04 -3.30 21.75
N ASN A 132 13.36 -3.46 22.89
CA ASN A 132 13.98 -4.04 24.07
C ASN A 132 14.36 -5.51 23.78
N ALA A 133 15.62 -5.89 24.03
CA ALA A 133 16.15 -7.20 23.65
C ALA A 133 15.41 -8.38 24.32
N ARG A 134 15.03 -8.23 25.60
CA ARG A 134 14.30 -9.26 26.35
C ARG A 134 12.89 -9.45 25.79
N LEU A 135 12.16 -8.35 25.57
CA LEU A 135 10.81 -8.39 24.99
C LEU A 135 10.84 -8.93 23.56
N ARG A 136 11.84 -8.56 22.76
CA ARG A 136 12.02 -9.08 21.40
C ARG A 136 12.22 -10.60 21.41
N THR A 137 13.07 -11.11 22.29
CA THR A 137 13.34 -12.55 22.42
C THR A 137 12.08 -13.31 22.85
N LYS A 138 11.35 -12.78 23.85
CA LYS A 138 10.07 -13.36 24.29
C LYS A 138 9.04 -13.34 23.14
N GLY A 139 8.93 -12.22 22.42
CA GLY A 139 8.01 -12.07 21.30
C GLY A 139 8.32 -13.02 20.15
N GLU A 140 9.60 -13.25 19.87
CA GLU A 140 10.04 -14.24 18.87
C GLU A 140 9.56 -15.63 19.22
N GLN A 141 9.76 -16.06 20.46
CA GLN A 141 9.29 -17.37 20.94
C GLN A 141 7.76 -17.50 20.84
N LEU A 142 7.02 -16.45 21.20
CA LEU A 142 5.55 -16.44 21.12
C LEU A 142 5.06 -16.49 19.67
N VAL A 143 5.70 -15.76 18.76
CA VAL A 143 5.31 -15.71 17.35
C VAL A 143 5.69 -16.98 16.60
N THR A 144 6.84 -17.58 16.91
CA THR A 144 7.32 -18.83 16.27
C THR A 144 6.67 -20.07 16.86
N GLY A 145 6.43 -20.10 18.17
CA GLY A 145 5.67 -21.16 18.84
C GLY A 145 4.15 -21.05 18.59
N GLY A 146 3.67 -19.85 18.25
CA GLY A 146 2.30 -19.60 17.84
C GLY A 146 2.04 -19.86 16.36
N ALA A 147 0.77 -19.95 15.98
CA ALA A 147 0.35 -20.14 14.59
C ALA A 147 0.27 -18.83 13.78
N CYS A 148 1.01 -17.79 14.15
CA CYS A 148 0.94 -16.47 13.49
C CYS A 148 1.22 -16.57 11.99
N ALA A 149 2.29 -17.30 11.64
CA ALA A 149 2.73 -17.50 10.26
C ALA A 149 1.74 -18.31 9.41
N ALA A 150 0.88 -19.13 10.03
CA ALA A 150 -0.11 -19.93 9.31
C ALA A 150 -1.15 -19.05 8.59
N CYS A 151 -1.45 -17.87 9.15
CA CYS A 151 -2.40 -16.93 8.58
C CYS A 151 -1.70 -15.72 7.93
N HIS A 152 -0.67 -15.18 8.58
CA HIS A 152 0.02 -13.97 8.14
C HIS A 152 1.21 -14.24 7.18
N GLY A 153 1.41 -15.49 6.78
CA GLY A 153 2.48 -15.93 5.89
C GLY A 153 3.80 -16.21 6.63
N ALA A 154 4.65 -17.03 6.02
CA ALA A 154 5.91 -17.50 6.61
C ALA A 154 6.85 -16.37 7.08
N ARG A 155 6.85 -15.24 6.37
CA ARG A 155 7.64 -14.04 6.70
C ARG A 155 6.80 -12.93 7.33
N LEU A 156 5.56 -13.24 7.72
CA LEU A 156 4.61 -12.30 8.32
C LEU A 156 4.34 -11.09 7.40
N THR A 157 4.40 -11.34 6.09
CA THR A 157 4.20 -10.37 5.01
C THR A 157 2.72 -10.18 4.66
N GLY A 158 1.82 -10.95 5.26
CA GLY A 158 0.39 -10.95 4.96
C GLY A 158 0.04 -11.76 3.71
N GLN A 159 -1.25 -12.05 3.52
CA GLN A 159 -1.79 -12.68 2.31
C GLN A 159 -3.31 -12.47 2.26
N ALA A 160 -3.89 -12.18 1.10
CA ALA A 160 -5.32 -11.94 0.94
C ALA A 160 -5.88 -10.95 2.00
N GLN A 161 -6.74 -11.40 2.90
CA GLN A 161 -7.32 -10.58 3.98
C GLN A 161 -6.47 -10.53 5.26
N PHE A 162 -5.37 -11.29 5.34
CA PHE A 162 -4.47 -11.27 6.48
C PHE A 162 -3.39 -10.20 6.29
N PRO A 163 -3.26 -9.23 7.22
CA PRO A 163 -2.32 -8.13 7.05
C PRO A 163 -0.86 -8.55 7.18
N ARG A 164 0.03 -7.74 6.59
CA ARG A 164 1.45 -7.71 6.94
C ARG A 164 1.61 -7.24 8.39
N LEU A 165 2.41 -7.98 9.15
CA LEU A 165 2.76 -7.66 10.54
C LEU A 165 4.23 -7.25 10.67
N ALA A 166 5.13 -7.88 9.90
CA ALA A 166 6.57 -7.61 9.96
C ALA A 166 6.85 -6.14 9.66
N GLY A 167 7.58 -5.44 10.54
CA GLY A 167 8.00 -4.06 10.35
C GLY A 167 6.87 -3.04 10.48
N GLN A 168 5.77 -3.39 11.15
CA GLN A 168 4.70 -2.44 11.48
C GLN A 168 5.06 -1.61 12.73
N GLY A 169 4.40 -0.46 12.92
CA GLY A 169 4.59 0.38 14.11
C GLY A 169 4.22 -0.37 15.41
N TYR A 170 5.08 -0.24 16.43
CA TYR A 170 4.91 -0.93 17.72
C TYR A 170 3.60 -0.53 18.42
N ASP A 171 3.35 0.78 18.58
CA ASP A 171 2.16 1.28 19.28
C ASP A 171 0.88 0.86 18.54
N TYR A 172 0.90 0.89 17.19
CA TYR A 172 -0.20 0.40 16.39
C TYR A 172 -0.46 -1.09 16.66
N LEU A 173 0.57 -1.94 16.57
CA LEU A 173 0.45 -3.38 16.78
C LEU A 173 -0.09 -3.70 18.18
N LEU A 174 0.47 -3.09 19.21
CA LEU A 174 0.02 -3.26 20.59
C LEU A 174 -1.44 -2.84 20.75
N ALA A 175 -1.79 -1.64 20.27
CA ALA A 175 -3.17 -1.15 20.33
C ALA A 175 -4.15 -2.07 19.59
N GLN A 176 -3.74 -2.68 18.46
CA GLN A 176 -4.62 -3.62 17.75
C GLN A 176 -4.79 -4.93 18.51
N LEU A 177 -3.71 -5.48 19.07
CA LEU A 177 -3.76 -6.70 19.87
C LEU A 177 -4.61 -6.49 21.14
N ASP A 178 -4.45 -5.34 21.81
CA ASP A 178 -5.27 -4.99 22.97
C ASP A 178 -6.75 -4.80 22.59
N ALA A 179 -7.03 -4.13 21.47
CA ALA A 179 -8.40 -3.93 20.99
C ALA A 179 -9.10 -5.26 20.67
N PHE A 180 -8.40 -6.22 20.06
CA PHE A 180 -8.91 -7.57 19.86
C PHE A 180 -9.12 -8.30 21.20
N ALA A 181 -8.17 -8.22 22.14
CA ALA A 181 -8.29 -8.88 23.44
C ALA A 181 -9.52 -8.39 24.23
N MET A 182 -9.80 -7.08 24.19
CA MET A 182 -10.97 -6.48 24.86
C MET A 182 -12.27 -6.54 24.04
N GLY A 183 -12.22 -7.04 22.81
CA GLY A 183 -13.38 -7.12 21.92
C GLY A 183 -13.86 -5.78 21.34
N SER A 184 -13.12 -4.69 21.53
CA SER A 184 -13.43 -3.38 20.92
C SER A 184 -13.07 -3.35 19.43
N ARG A 185 -12.26 -4.30 18.96
CA ARG A 185 -12.06 -4.62 17.55
C ARG A 185 -12.43 -6.07 17.30
N SER A 186 -13.11 -6.32 16.18
CA SER A 186 -13.45 -7.66 15.71
C SER A 186 -13.31 -7.76 14.19
N GLU A 187 -13.37 -8.99 13.71
CA GLU A 187 -13.25 -9.39 12.33
C GLU A 187 -14.11 -10.64 12.11
N ALA A 188 -14.51 -10.90 10.86
CA ALA A 188 -15.58 -11.84 10.55
C ALA A 188 -15.39 -13.27 11.11
N THR A 189 -14.14 -13.71 11.33
CA THR A 189 -13.83 -15.06 11.84
C THR A 189 -13.66 -15.14 13.36
N GLY A 190 -13.51 -13.99 14.04
CA GLY A 190 -13.18 -13.89 15.47
C GLY A 190 -11.86 -14.60 15.87
N THR A 191 -11.02 -14.96 14.91
CA THR A 191 -9.76 -15.68 15.13
C THR A 191 -8.76 -14.83 15.89
N MET A 192 -8.55 -13.58 15.49
CA MET A 192 -7.62 -12.66 16.15
C MET A 192 -8.10 -12.26 17.54
N GLN A 193 -9.41 -12.14 17.76
CA GLN A 193 -9.95 -11.97 19.11
C GLN A 193 -9.54 -13.13 20.03
N ARG A 194 -9.76 -14.39 19.62
CA ARG A 194 -9.36 -15.57 20.40
C ARG A 194 -7.84 -15.62 20.64
N VAL A 195 -7.05 -15.36 19.61
CA VAL A 195 -5.58 -15.33 19.70
C VAL A 195 -5.12 -14.25 20.69
N ALA A 196 -5.71 -13.05 20.64
CA ALA A 196 -5.34 -11.94 21.51
C ALA A 196 -5.78 -12.15 22.97
N GLN A 197 -6.94 -12.77 23.19
CA GLN A 197 -7.45 -13.13 24.52
C GLN A 197 -6.63 -14.21 25.22
N ALA A 198 -6.00 -15.11 24.46
CA ALA A 198 -5.11 -16.13 25.01
C ALA A 198 -3.75 -15.58 25.47
N MET A 199 -3.41 -14.34 25.09
CA MET A 199 -2.16 -13.68 25.47
C MET A 199 -2.36 -12.75 26.66
N SER A 200 -1.41 -12.76 27.61
CA SER A 200 -1.35 -11.72 28.63
C SER A 200 -1.00 -10.35 28.02
N ALA A 201 -1.19 -9.26 28.77
CA ALA A 201 -0.76 -7.92 28.30
C ALA A 201 0.75 -7.88 28.00
N ASP A 202 1.57 -8.51 28.84
CA ASP A 202 3.01 -8.64 28.63
C ASP A 202 3.37 -9.46 27.39
N ASP A 203 2.57 -10.48 27.05
CA ASP A 203 2.76 -11.27 25.83
C ASP A 203 2.42 -10.43 24.60
N ARG A 204 1.31 -9.65 24.63
CA ARG A 204 0.95 -8.75 23.52
C ARG A 204 2.01 -7.68 23.28
N ALA A 205 2.57 -7.10 24.34
CA ALA A 205 3.69 -6.17 24.25
C ALA A 205 4.96 -6.82 23.66
N ALA A 206 5.29 -8.04 24.08
CA ALA A 206 6.42 -8.79 23.55
C ALA A 206 6.24 -9.13 22.05
N VAL A 207 5.06 -9.64 21.67
CA VAL A 207 4.70 -9.93 20.27
C VAL A 207 4.78 -8.67 19.42
N ALA A 208 4.18 -7.56 19.86
CA ALA A 208 4.27 -6.28 19.15
C ALA A 208 5.72 -5.81 18.99
N THR A 209 6.55 -5.96 20.04
CA THR A 209 7.98 -5.62 20.00
C THR A 209 8.73 -6.44 18.94
N TYR A 210 8.50 -7.76 18.90
CA TYR A 210 9.14 -8.62 17.92
C TYR A 210 8.72 -8.26 16.49
N LEU A 211 7.41 -8.21 16.23
CA LEU A 211 6.85 -7.92 14.91
C LEU A 211 7.32 -6.57 14.37
N ALA A 212 7.33 -5.53 15.22
CA ALA A 212 7.81 -4.20 14.85
C ALA A 212 9.30 -4.17 14.51
N SER A 213 10.09 -5.10 15.05
CA SER A 213 11.53 -5.19 14.79
C SER A 213 11.91 -5.94 13.50
N LEU A 214 10.95 -6.61 12.87
CA LEU A 214 11.22 -7.41 11.67
C LEU A 214 11.42 -6.51 10.44
N ALA A 215 12.36 -6.89 9.58
CA ALA A 215 12.49 -6.32 8.25
C ALA A 215 11.39 -6.88 7.33
N PRO A 216 10.49 -6.05 6.78
CA PRO A 216 9.48 -6.54 5.85
C PRO A 216 10.11 -6.92 4.51
N ALA A 217 9.86 -8.13 4.05
CA ALA A 217 10.22 -8.55 2.70
C ALA A 217 9.12 -8.18 1.70
N ARG A 218 9.48 -7.96 0.43
CA ARG A 218 8.49 -8.02 -0.65
C ARG A 218 7.99 -9.46 -0.80
N GLN A 219 6.70 -9.59 -1.09
CA GLN A 219 6.11 -10.82 -1.61
C GLN A 219 6.49 -11.00 -3.06
#